data_AF-A0A9X3EPD7-F1
#
_entry.id   AF-A0A9X3EPD7-F1
#
_cell.length_a   1.000
_cell.length_b   1.000
_cell.length_c   1.000
_cell.angle_alpha   90.00
_cell.angle_beta   90.00
_cell.angle_gamma   90.00
#
_symmetry.space_group_name_H-M   'P 1'
#
loop_
_entity.id
_entity.type
_entity.pdbx_description
1 polymer ?
#
loop_
_entity_poly.entity_id
_entity_poly.type
_entity_poly.pdbx_seq_one_letter_code
_entity_poly.pdbx_strand_id
1 'polypeptide(L)'
;MHIRPLAAAVAACLVVSLVAFPATAAPAGDAADPFAADATAPSNAVPPPAEPAPAEPPAPAETDWSAYVDRPVILTIGGREMRGRVLGHDAGTVAFKEPNGAISDLAKADITAVRIDEVTRRSDPSLDDAPSRRSQLARAERRAERAAAEDGSFHDRGVYLLVSPGIVAVPFRSPGTVFYRWGASIGGIIPAQNSAFIGAYGFTFEHLFNQQRVDGLTPNLNPQTERLRTHVFRALGEVRLGSGSDKLFGYVLLGAGFAVIHVASDKSNSSLDSTGAAFSAPIGAGIQGMLGDHFLLDFEPRVTLDIGRGGVAAMFDARLTLGAKF
;
A
#
# COMPACT_ATOMS: atom_id res chain seq x y z
N MET A 1 28.03 46.30 5.38
CA MET A 1 26.64 46.20 4.88
C MET A 1 26.25 44.73 4.96
N HIS A 2 25.36 44.40 5.90
CA HIS A 2 25.00 43.05 6.29
C HIS A 2 23.94 42.46 5.37
N ILE A 3 24.21 41.30 4.74
CA ILE A 3 23.19 40.31 4.38
C ILE A 3 23.76 38.89 4.57
N ARG A 4 23.50 38.32 5.75
CA ARG A 4 23.15 36.91 5.97
C ARG A 4 21.82 36.96 6.74
N PRO A 5 20.85 36.02 6.58
CA PRO A 5 21.05 34.61 6.21
C PRO A 5 20.02 34.05 5.21
N LEU A 6 20.47 33.28 4.20
CA LEU A 6 19.61 32.36 3.45
C LEU A 6 20.13 30.90 3.46
N ALA A 7 21.09 30.61 4.35
CA ALA A 7 21.73 29.30 4.48
C ALA A 7 21.11 28.40 5.57
N ALA A 8 20.01 28.82 6.20
CA ALA A 8 19.37 28.07 7.29
C ALA A 8 18.13 27.25 6.87
N ALA A 9 17.63 27.38 5.64
CA ALA A 9 16.39 26.72 5.22
C ALA A 9 16.57 25.35 4.56
N VAL A 10 17.80 24.97 4.15
CA VAL A 10 18.05 23.70 3.44
C VAL A 10 18.57 22.58 4.37
N ALA A 11 19.04 22.93 5.58
CA ALA A 11 19.53 21.96 6.56
C ALA A 11 18.45 21.38 7.49
N ALA A 12 17.19 21.82 7.37
CA ALA A 12 16.10 21.43 8.29
C ALA A 12 15.18 20.30 7.77
N CYS A 13 15.40 19.76 6.57
CA CYS A 13 14.60 18.64 6.03
C CYS A 13 15.34 17.28 6.07
N LEU A 14 16.50 17.21 6.71
CA LEU A 14 17.33 15.99 6.77
C LEU A 14 17.58 15.54 8.22
N VAL A 15 16.54 15.62 9.06
CA VAL A 15 16.47 14.89 10.35
C VAL A 15 15.01 14.46 10.55
N VAL A 16 14.58 13.43 9.83
CA VAL A 16 13.55 12.53 10.35
C VAL A 16 14.27 11.24 10.64
N SER A 17 14.76 11.18 11.88
CA SER A 17 15.37 10.03 12.50
C SER A 17 14.46 8.81 12.39
N LEU A 18 15.10 7.66 12.17
CA LEU A 18 14.63 6.35 12.58
C LEU A 18 13.88 6.46 13.92
N VAL A 19 12.58 6.17 13.93
CA VAL A 19 11.90 5.72 15.14
C VAL A 19 12.05 4.21 15.17
N ALA A 20 12.92 3.76 16.06
CA ALA A 20 13.03 2.37 16.45
C ALA A 20 11.68 1.88 16.99
N PHE A 21 11.25 0.69 16.54
CA PHE A 21 10.19 -0.08 17.16
C PHE A 21 10.59 -0.45 18.59
N PRO A 22 9.82 -0.11 19.65
CA PRO A 22 9.93 -0.84 20.89
C PRO A 22 9.16 -2.15 20.78
N ALA A 23 9.87 -3.24 21.05
CA ALA A 23 9.33 -4.56 21.29
C ALA A 23 8.33 -4.54 22.46
N THR A 24 7.25 -5.28 22.28
CA THR A 24 6.27 -5.64 23.30
C THR A 24 6.93 -6.29 24.51
N ALA A 25 6.79 -5.67 25.68
CA ALA A 25 7.02 -6.29 26.99
C ALA A 25 5.67 -6.42 27.72
N ALA A 26 5.49 -7.56 28.38
CA ALA A 26 4.28 -8.08 29.00
C ALA A 26 3.68 -7.18 30.11
N PRO A 27 2.37 -7.33 30.42
CA PRO A 27 1.82 -6.85 31.67
C PRO A 27 2.01 -7.91 32.77
N ALA A 28 2.78 -7.57 33.79
CA ALA A 28 2.71 -8.17 35.12
C ALA A 28 2.43 -7.02 36.10
N GLY A 29 1.42 -7.18 36.95
CA GLY A 29 1.13 -6.19 37.98
C GLY A 29 -0.29 -6.27 38.50
N ASP A 30 -0.43 -7.05 39.58
CA ASP A 30 -1.57 -7.10 40.49
C ASP A 30 -2.10 -5.72 40.89
N ALA A 31 -3.42 -5.62 40.96
CA ALA A 31 -4.09 -4.74 41.91
C ALA A 31 -5.35 -5.45 42.42
N ALA A 32 -5.25 -5.89 43.67
CA ALA A 32 -6.38 -6.32 44.48
C ALA A 32 -7.33 -5.14 44.69
N ASP A 33 -8.64 -5.39 44.68
CA ASP A 33 -9.60 -4.56 45.39
C ASP A 33 -10.53 -5.45 46.23
N PRO A 34 -10.62 -5.23 47.56
CA PRO A 34 -11.36 -6.06 48.48
C PRO A 34 -12.73 -5.45 48.76
N PHE A 35 -13.80 -5.97 48.17
CA PHE A 35 -15.14 -5.75 48.69
C PHE A 35 -15.94 -7.04 48.69
N ALA A 36 -16.11 -7.54 49.91
CA ALA A 36 -17.05 -8.56 50.31
C ALA A 36 -18.50 -8.11 50.10
N ALA A 37 -19.35 -9.01 49.61
CA ALA A 37 -20.75 -9.09 50.01
C ALA A 37 -21.29 -10.52 49.75
N ASP A 38 -21.31 -11.25 50.85
CA ASP A 38 -22.27 -12.27 51.30
C ASP A 38 -23.50 -12.54 50.40
N ALA A 39 -23.71 -13.82 50.04
CA ALA A 39 -25.03 -14.41 49.83
C ALA A 39 -24.92 -15.94 49.82
N THR A 40 -25.20 -16.54 50.96
CA THR A 40 -25.44 -17.97 51.16
C THR A 40 -26.86 -18.34 50.71
N ALA A 41 -27.00 -19.38 49.87
CA ALA A 41 -28.22 -20.19 49.78
C ALA A 41 -27.89 -21.59 49.21
N PRO A 42 -28.08 -22.70 49.95
CA PRO A 42 -27.91 -24.03 49.41
C PRO A 42 -29.20 -24.46 48.68
N SER A 43 -29.13 -24.51 47.35
CA SER A 43 -30.19 -25.12 46.53
C SER A 43 -29.90 -26.62 46.36
N ASN A 44 -30.57 -27.45 47.16
CA ASN A 44 -30.66 -28.89 46.95
C ASN A 44 -31.53 -29.17 45.71
N ALA A 45 -30.93 -29.14 44.52
CA ALA A 45 -31.54 -29.64 43.30
C ALA A 45 -30.98 -31.04 42.98
N VAL A 46 -31.86 -32.04 43.06
CA VAL A 46 -31.58 -33.42 42.64
C VAL A 46 -31.30 -33.44 41.14
N PRO A 47 -30.16 -33.99 40.67
CA PRO A 47 -29.88 -34.08 39.24
C PRO A 47 -30.83 -35.10 38.59
N PRO A 48 -31.40 -34.79 37.41
CA PRO A 48 -32.18 -35.76 36.64
C PRO A 48 -31.29 -36.93 36.18
N PRO A 49 -31.87 -38.13 35.98
CA PRO A 49 -31.11 -39.31 35.55
C PRO A 49 -30.41 -39.05 34.21
N ALA A 50 -29.14 -39.44 34.14
CA ALA A 50 -28.30 -39.30 32.95
C ALA A 50 -28.92 -40.10 31.79
N GLU A 51 -29.28 -39.39 30.72
CA GLU A 51 -29.60 -40.01 29.43
C GLU A 51 -28.37 -40.81 28.94
N PRO A 52 -28.56 -42.00 28.37
CA PRO A 52 -27.48 -42.76 27.77
C PRO A 52 -26.82 -41.92 26.67
N ALA A 53 -25.48 -41.83 26.72
CA ALA A 53 -24.71 -41.08 25.76
C ALA A 53 -25.05 -41.53 24.33
N PRO A 54 -25.38 -40.61 23.41
CA PRO A 54 -25.66 -40.97 22.02
C PRO A 54 -24.43 -41.67 21.42
N ALA A 55 -24.66 -42.77 20.72
CA ALA A 55 -23.61 -43.52 20.04
C ALA A 55 -22.82 -42.59 19.10
N GLU A 56 -21.49 -42.66 19.15
CA GLU A 56 -20.63 -41.87 18.28
C GLU A 56 -20.98 -42.15 16.81
N PRO A 57 -21.29 -41.10 16.01
CA PRO A 57 -21.58 -41.29 14.59
C PRO A 57 -20.33 -41.83 13.89
N PRO A 58 -20.50 -42.74 12.90
CA PRO A 58 -19.38 -43.30 12.16
C PRO A 58 -18.64 -42.20 11.38
N ALA A 59 -17.35 -42.43 11.13
CA ALA A 59 -16.53 -41.56 10.28
C ALA A 59 -17.18 -41.41 8.88
N PRO A 60 -17.16 -40.21 8.29
CA PRO A 60 -17.80 -39.94 7.00
C PRO A 60 -17.16 -40.76 5.88
N ALA A 61 -17.99 -41.31 4.98
CA ALA A 61 -17.48 -41.99 3.80
C ALA A 61 -16.90 -40.98 2.80
N GLU A 62 -15.98 -41.42 1.93
CA GLU A 62 -15.32 -40.52 0.97
C GLU A 62 -16.31 -39.76 0.07
N THR A 63 -17.44 -40.40 -0.25
CA THR A 63 -18.53 -39.83 -1.05
C THR A 63 -19.30 -38.71 -0.35
N ASP A 64 -19.22 -38.61 0.97
CA ASP A 64 -20.04 -37.69 1.76
C ASP A 64 -19.43 -36.29 1.83
N TRP A 65 -18.12 -36.18 1.62
CA TRP A 65 -17.39 -34.91 1.72
C TRP A 65 -17.89 -33.83 0.76
N SER A 66 -18.31 -34.22 -0.44
CA SER A 66 -18.88 -33.29 -1.41
C SER A 66 -20.19 -32.67 -0.92
N ALA A 67 -20.94 -33.34 -0.03
CA ALA A 67 -22.17 -32.80 0.55
C ALA A 67 -21.91 -31.76 1.65
N TYR A 68 -20.70 -31.74 2.23
CA TYR A 68 -20.31 -30.81 3.30
C TYR A 68 -19.65 -29.52 2.79
N VAL A 69 -19.23 -29.47 1.52
CA VAL A 69 -18.65 -28.27 0.90
C VAL A 69 -19.63 -27.10 1.01
N ASP A 70 -19.10 -25.94 1.41
CA ASP A 70 -19.80 -24.68 1.68
C ASP A 70 -20.84 -24.70 2.82
N ARG A 71 -20.97 -25.81 3.55
CA ARG A 71 -21.89 -25.91 4.70
C ARG A 71 -21.18 -25.60 6.01
N PRO A 72 -21.87 -24.97 6.98
CA PRO A 72 -21.38 -24.92 8.35
C PRO A 72 -21.41 -26.35 8.93
N VAL A 73 -20.28 -26.80 9.43
CA VAL A 73 -20.12 -28.14 9.99
C VAL A 73 -19.39 -28.08 11.33
N ILE A 74 -19.59 -29.13 12.11
CA ILE A 74 -18.80 -29.46 13.29
C ILE A 74 -18.00 -30.71 12.96
N LEU A 75 -16.67 -30.59 12.95
CA LEU A 75 -15.73 -31.69 12.79
C LEU A 75 -15.28 -32.17 14.17
N THR A 76 -15.22 -33.49 14.39
CA THR A 76 -14.59 -34.06 15.58
C THR A 76 -13.22 -34.59 15.23
N ILE A 77 -12.17 -34.07 15.88
CA ILE A 77 -10.76 -34.39 15.62
C ILE A 77 -10.09 -34.71 16.96
N GLY A 78 -9.60 -35.95 17.12
CA GLY A 78 -8.99 -36.38 18.38
C GLY A 78 -9.87 -36.16 19.62
N GLY A 79 -11.21 -36.31 19.47
CA GLY A 79 -12.20 -36.07 20.53
C GLY A 79 -12.54 -34.60 20.80
N ARG A 80 -12.02 -33.65 20.02
CA ARG A 80 -12.37 -32.22 20.10
C ARG A 80 -13.27 -31.81 18.95
N GLU A 81 -14.31 -31.05 19.26
CA GLU A 81 -15.19 -30.46 18.25
C GLU A 81 -14.64 -29.13 17.73
N MET A 82 -14.55 -29.00 16.41
CA MET A 82 -14.19 -27.77 15.70
C MET A 82 -15.36 -27.32 14.83
N ARG A 83 -15.82 -26.09 15.03
CA ARG A 83 -16.90 -25.49 14.22
C ARG A 83 -16.30 -24.65 13.09
N GLY A 84 -16.91 -24.70 11.92
CA GLY A 84 -16.42 -23.95 10.77
C GLY A 84 -17.12 -24.35 9.47
N ARG A 85 -16.45 -24.17 8.34
CA ARG A 85 -16.97 -24.47 7.00
C ARG A 85 -15.95 -25.25 6.19
N VAL A 86 -16.39 -26.29 5.49
CA VAL A 86 -15.56 -26.98 4.49
C VAL A 86 -15.53 -26.15 3.20
N LEU A 87 -14.34 -25.78 2.75
CA LEU A 87 -14.13 -25.03 1.50
C LEU A 87 -13.92 -25.96 0.31
N GLY A 88 -13.41 -27.16 0.55
CA GLY A 88 -13.11 -28.16 -0.46
C GLY A 88 -12.46 -29.39 0.17
N HIS A 89 -12.31 -30.46 -0.62
CA HIS A 89 -11.64 -31.68 -0.18
C HIS A 89 -10.89 -32.34 -1.34
N ASP A 90 -9.86 -33.11 -1.03
CA ASP A 90 -9.19 -34.03 -1.95
C ASP A 90 -9.19 -35.46 -1.37
N ALA A 91 -8.37 -36.37 -1.89
CA ALA A 91 -8.35 -37.77 -1.47
C ALA A 91 -7.86 -37.98 -0.02
N GLY A 92 -7.12 -37.04 0.57
CA GLY A 92 -6.50 -37.21 1.90
C GLY A 92 -6.82 -36.09 2.89
N THR A 93 -7.29 -34.95 2.41
CA THR A 93 -7.42 -33.72 3.20
C THR A 93 -8.72 -32.97 2.93
N VAL A 94 -9.05 -32.08 3.86
CA VAL A 94 -10.20 -31.19 3.81
C VAL A 94 -9.73 -29.78 4.15
N ALA A 95 -9.97 -28.84 3.26
CA ALA A 95 -9.73 -27.43 3.52
C ALA A 95 -10.88 -26.88 4.38
N PHE A 96 -10.57 -26.44 5.59
CA PHE A 96 -11.54 -26.02 6.60
C PHE A 96 -11.31 -24.58 7.03
N LYS A 97 -12.38 -23.80 7.14
CA LYS A 97 -12.35 -22.41 7.58
C LYS A 97 -13.05 -22.24 8.92
N GLU A 98 -12.32 -21.77 9.92
CA GLU A 98 -12.82 -21.45 11.25
C GLU A 98 -13.58 -20.10 11.29
N PRO A 99 -14.41 -19.83 12.33
CA PRO A 99 -15.16 -18.59 12.46
C PRO A 99 -14.29 -17.32 12.57
N ASN A 100 -13.06 -17.46 13.08
CA ASN A 100 -12.07 -16.39 13.16
C ASN A 100 -11.43 -16.04 11.80
N GLY A 101 -11.74 -16.81 10.74
CA GLY A 101 -11.21 -16.61 9.40
C GLY A 101 -9.96 -17.43 9.06
N ALA A 102 -9.38 -18.15 10.03
CA ALA A 102 -8.26 -19.05 9.78
C ALA A 102 -8.68 -20.19 8.86
N ILE A 103 -7.77 -20.61 7.97
CA ILE A 103 -7.96 -21.72 7.04
C ILE A 103 -6.89 -22.77 7.35
N SER A 104 -7.30 -24.02 7.51
CA SER A 104 -6.44 -25.16 7.80
C SER A 104 -6.75 -26.33 6.89
N ASP A 105 -5.71 -27.04 6.46
CA ASP A 105 -5.83 -28.31 5.75
C ASP A 105 -5.78 -29.44 6.77
N LEU A 106 -6.90 -30.16 6.92
CA LEU A 106 -7.07 -31.20 7.92
C LEU A 106 -7.01 -32.57 7.25
N ALA A 107 -6.22 -33.48 7.80
CA ALA A 107 -6.17 -34.85 7.28
C ALA A 107 -7.48 -35.58 7.61
N LYS A 108 -8.11 -36.19 6.59
CA LYS A 108 -9.36 -36.95 6.77
C LYS A 108 -9.23 -38.08 7.78
N ALA A 109 -8.03 -38.66 7.88
CA ALA A 109 -7.72 -39.73 8.85
C ALA A 109 -7.86 -39.28 10.32
N ASP A 110 -7.73 -37.98 10.59
CA ASP A 110 -7.84 -37.43 11.95
C ASP A 110 -9.28 -37.02 12.30
N ILE A 111 -10.17 -36.97 11.31
CA ILE A 111 -11.57 -36.54 11.48
C ILE A 111 -12.44 -37.77 11.76
N THR A 112 -12.85 -37.93 13.01
CA THR A 112 -13.61 -39.09 13.47
C THR A 112 -15.11 -38.95 13.25
N ALA A 113 -15.62 -37.72 13.15
CA ALA A 113 -17.03 -37.45 12.85
C ALA A 113 -17.21 -36.09 12.18
N VAL A 114 -18.27 -35.97 11.38
CA VAL A 114 -18.72 -34.72 10.77
C VAL A 114 -20.23 -34.61 10.92
N ARG A 115 -20.70 -33.47 11.40
CA ARG A 115 -22.13 -33.13 11.40
C ARG A 115 -22.35 -31.75 10.83
N ILE A 116 -23.44 -31.57 10.09
CA ILE A 116 -23.88 -30.24 9.67
C ILE A 116 -24.26 -29.49 10.94
N ASP A 117 -23.71 -28.28 11.12
CA ASP A 117 -24.15 -27.36 12.16
C ASP A 117 -25.51 -26.80 11.69
N GLU A 118 -26.53 -27.64 11.84
CA GLU A 118 -27.92 -27.20 11.76
C GLU A 118 -28.10 -26.23 12.91
N VAL A 119 -27.90 -24.94 12.62
CA VAL A 119 -28.43 -23.87 13.44
C VAL A 119 -29.91 -24.20 13.55
N THR A 120 -30.29 -24.77 14.69
CA THR A 120 -31.67 -25.07 15.01
C THR A 120 -32.40 -23.78 14.70
N ARG A 121 -33.21 -23.77 13.64
CA ARG A 121 -34.13 -22.67 13.38
C ARG A 121 -34.92 -22.57 14.66
N ARG A 122 -34.53 -21.62 15.51
CA ARG A 122 -35.33 -21.16 16.62
C ARG A 122 -36.69 -20.90 15.99
N SER A 123 -37.67 -21.71 16.40
CA SER A 123 -39.08 -21.52 16.13
C SER A 123 -39.37 -20.03 16.13
N ASP A 124 -39.96 -19.56 15.02
CA ASP A 124 -40.27 -18.18 14.64
C ASP A 124 -39.76 -17.08 15.59
N PRO A 125 -38.89 -16.15 15.13
CA PRO A 125 -38.65 -14.96 15.92
C PRO A 125 -40.02 -14.32 16.16
N SER A 126 -40.36 -14.07 17.43
CA SER A 126 -41.53 -13.27 17.74
C SER A 126 -41.40 -11.98 16.91
N LEU A 127 -42.51 -11.53 16.35
CA LEU A 127 -42.60 -10.35 15.49
C LEU A 127 -42.06 -9.05 16.15
N ASP A 128 -41.61 -9.12 17.40
CA ASP A 128 -41.04 -8.02 18.19
C ASP A 128 -39.51 -7.87 18.08
N ASP A 129 -38.79 -8.85 17.51
CA ASP A 129 -37.31 -8.80 17.36
C ASP A 129 -36.86 -8.58 15.90
N ALA A 130 -37.75 -8.07 15.04
CA ALA A 130 -37.31 -7.49 13.78
C ALA A 130 -36.35 -6.33 14.10
N PRO A 131 -35.10 -6.31 13.58
CA PRO A 131 -34.20 -5.20 13.81
C PRO A 131 -34.96 -3.94 13.42
N SER A 132 -35.20 -3.06 14.40
CA SER A 132 -36.07 -1.90 14.23
C SER A 132 -35.71 -1.20 12.93
N ARG A 133 -36.70 -0.70 12.20
CA ARG A 133 -36.49 0.02 10.92
C ARG A 133 -35.33 1.02 11.00
N ARG A 134 -35.14 1.62 12.18
CA ARG A 134 -34.03 2.50 12.57
C ARG A 134 -32.65 1.83 12.56
N SER A 135 -32.52 0.60 13.07
CA SER A 135 -31.27 -0.17 13.03
C SER A 135 -30.92 -0.67 11.63
N GLN A 136 -31.92 -0.99 10.80
CA GLN A 136 -31.72 -1.33 9.40
C GLN A 136 -31.30 -0.11 8.58
N LEU A 137 -31.98 1.03 8.77
CA LEU A 137 -31.57 2.32 8.20
C LEU A 137 -30.16 2.71 8.65
N ALA A 138 -29.84 2.61 9.94
CA ALA A 138 -28.49 2.94 10.43
C ALA A 138 -27.39 1.97 9.93
N ARG A 139 -27.74 0.76 9.48
CA ARG A 139 -26.79 -0.15 8.80
C ARG A 139 -26.71 0.15 7.30
N ALA A 140 -27.83 0.52 6.68
CA ALA A 140 -27.89 0.93 5.29
C ALA A 140 -27.15 2.26 5.07
N GLU A 141 -27.36 3.25 5.95
CA GLU A 141 -26.61 4.50 6.00
C GLU A 141 -25.13 4.24 6.24
N ARG A 142 -24.74 3.44 7.23
CA ARG A 142 -23.31 3.09 7.43
C ARG A 142 -22.68 2.35 6.25
N ARG A 143 -23.45 1.56 5.51
CA ARG A 143 -22.97 0.94 4.26
C ARG A 143 -22.88 1.95 3.12
N ALA A 144 -23.86 2.85 3.00
CA ALA A 144 -23.87 3.91 2.00
C ALA A 144 -22.76 4.93 2.24
N GLU A 145 -22.49 5.29 3.50
CA GLU A 145 -21.36 6.13 3.91
C GLU A 145 -20.01 5.47 3.61
N ARG A 146 -19.89 4.15 3.82
CA ARG A 146 -18.69 3.40 3.42
C ARG A 146 -18.52 3.33 1.91
N ALA A 147 -19.59 3.04 1.16
CA ALA A 147 -19.55 3.01 -0.29
C ALA A 147 -19.23 4.40 -0.88
N ALA A 148 -19.78 5.46 -0.30
CA ALA A 148 -19.47 6.85 -0.67
C ALA A 148 -18.05 7.28 -0.25
N ALA A 149 -17.46 6.63 0.76
CA ALA A 149 -16.05 6.84 1.13
C ALA A 149 -15.07 6.03 0.26
N GLU A 150 -15.55 4.96 -0.40
CA GLU A 150 -14.78 4.20 -1.40
C GLU A 150 -14.65 4.98 -2.72
N ASP A 151 -15.66 5.79 -3.07
CA ASP A 151 -15.56 6.76 -4.15
C ASP A 151 -14.48 7.80 -3.83
N GLY A 152 -13.41 7.81 -4.62
CA GLY A 152 -12.27 8.69 -4.35
C GLY A 152 -11.38 8.22 -3.20
N SER A 153 -11.12 6.92 -3.08
CA SER A 153 -10.04 6.38 -2.24
C SER A 153 -8.85 5.86 -3.06
N PHE A 154 -7.64 5.84 -2.49
CA PHE A 154 -6.50 5.09 -3.04
C PHE A 154 -6.72 3.57 -3.04
N HIS A 155 -7.70 3.09 -2.27
CA HIS A 155 -8.14 1.70 -2.33
C HIS A 155 -9.05 1.41 -3.53
N ASP A 156 -9.49 2.44 -4.25
CA ASP A 156 -10.20 2.28 -5.50
C ASP A 156 -9.21 2.20 -6.68
N ARG A 157 -9.36 1.14 -7.48
CA ARG A 157 -8.50 0.92 -8.65
C ARG A 157 -8.80 2.00 -9.68
N GLY A 158 -7.76 2.57 -10.27
CA GLY A 158 -7.93 3.58 -11.29
C GLY A 158 -6.69 3.75 -12.13
N VAL A 159 -6.87 4.32 -13.32
CA VAL A 159 -5.79 4.81 -14.17
C VAL A 159 -5.69 6.31 -13.95
N TYR A 160 -4.46 6.78 -13.77
CA TYR A 160 -4.18 8.18 -13.49
C TYR A 160 -3.32 8.74 -14.62
N LEU A 161 -3.73 9.91 -15.11
CA LEU A 161 -2.85 10.77 -15.89
C LEU A 161 -2.22 11.78 -14.94
N LEU A 162 -0.90 11.86 -14.98
CA LEU A 162 -0.09 12.65 -14.08
C LEU A 162 0.69 13.68 -14.91
N VAL A 163 0.69 14.93 -14.48
CA VAL A 163 1.50 16.00 -15.06
C VAL A 163 2.33 16.61 -13.96
N SER A 164 3.65 16.68 -14.17
CA SER A 164 4.59 17.23 -13.21
C SER A 164 5.32 18.42 -13.82
N PRO A 165 4.97 19.67 -13.45
CA PRO A 165 5.93 20.77 -13.55
C PRO A 165 7.01 20.55 -12.47
N GLY A 166 8.13 19.93 -12.86
CA GLY A 166 9.24 19.71 -11.94
C GLY A 166 9.92 21.02 -11.58
N ILE A 167 10.19 21.22 -10.29
CA ILE A 167 10.56 22.54 -9.76
C ILE A 167 12.06 22.82 -9.96
N VAL A 168 12.95 21.89 -9.59
CA VAL A 168 14.40 22.04 -9.70
C VAL A 168 15.09 20.67 -9.76
N ALA A 169 16.08 20.51 -10.65
CA ALA A 169 17.07 19.43 -10.55
C ALA A 169 18.49 19.99 -10.42
N VAL A 170 19.27 19.45 -9.48
CA VAL A 170 20.64 19.87 -9.17
C VAL A 170 21.58 18.65 -9.29
N PRO A 171 22.55 18.66 -10.21
CA PRO A 171 23.53 17.59 -10.31
C PRO A 171 24.55 17.68 -9.18
N PHE A 172 24.91 16.55 -8.57
CA PHE A 172 25.84 16.55 -7.43
C PHE A 172 27.25 17.06 -7.78
N ARG A 173 27.71 16.80 -9.01
CA ARG A 173 29.03 17.24 -9.48
C ARG A 173 29.08 18.72 -9.91
N SER A 174 27.92 19.37 -10.03
CA SER A 174 27.82 20.76 -10.47
C SER A 174 26.64 21.46 -9.79
N PRO A 175 26.73 21.73 -8.46
CA PRO A 175 25.60 22.24 -7.69
C PRO A 175 25.13 23.65 -8.12
N GLY A 176 25.90 24.37 -8.95
CA GLY A 176 25.49 25.63 -9.58
C GLY A 176 24.61 25.46 -10.83
N THR A 177 24.37 24.24 -11.30
CA THR A 177 23.54 23.94 -12.47
C THR A 177 22.12 23.62 -12.03
N VAL A 178 21.15 24.45 -12.45
CA VAL A 178 19.73 24.26 -12.16
C VAL A 178 18.98 23.88 -13.42
N PHE A 179 18.36 22.70 -13.44
CA PHE A 179 17.46 22.31 -14.53
C PHE A 179 16.01 22.63 -14.19
N TYR A 180 15.29 23.15 -15.17
CA TYR A 180 13.82 23.18 -15.20
C TYR A 180 13.32 21.86 -15.77
N ARG A 181 12.29 21.28 -15.17
CA ARG A 181 11.75 19.99 -15.62
C ARG A 181 10.26 20.12 -15.87
N TRP A 182 9.78 19.41 -16.88
CA TRP A 182 8.40 18.99 -16.92
C TRP A 182 8.31 17.53 -17.32
N GLY A 183 7.22 16.88 -16.95
CA GLY A 183 6.97 15.49 -17.33
C GLY A 183 5.48 15.17 -17.34
N ALA A 184 5.17 14.12 -18.09
CA ALA A 184 3.85 13.52 -18.14
C ALA A 184 3.99 12.04 -17.85
N SER A 185 3.09 11.49 -17.04
CA SER A 185 3.07 10.07 -16.73
C SER A 185 1.67 9.49 -16.74
N ILE A 186 1.59 8.21 -17.02
CA ILE A 186 0.36 7.42 -16.96
C ILE A 186 0.63 6.19 -16.12
N GLY A 187 -0.30 5.84 -15.24
CA GLY A 187 -0.11 4.73 -14.33
C GLY A 187 -1.38 4.27 -13.66
N GLY A 188 -1.28 3.19 -12.89
CA GLY A 188 -2.36 2.64 -12.12
C GLY A 188 -1.97 2.39 -10.66
N ILE A 189 -2.99 2.27 -9.81
CA ILE A 189 -2.84 1.92 -8.40
C ILE A 189 -3.29 0.47 -8.18
N ILE A 190 -2.49 -0.27 -7.43
CA ILE A 190 -2.71 -1.65 -7.01
C ILE A 190 -2.88 -1.62 -5.48
N PRO A 191 -4.12 -1.51 -4.98
CA PRO A 191 -4.38 -1.59 -3.55
C PRO A 191 -4.26 -3.03 -3.07
N ALA A 192 -3.62 -3.26 -1.91
CA ALA A 192 -3.73 -4.55 -1.23
C ALA A 192 -5.05 -4.61 -0.47
N GLN A 193 -5.82 -5.68 -0.70
CA GLN A 193 -7.10 -5.88 -0.01
C GLN A 193 -6.85 -6.01 1.50
N ASN A 194 -7.54 -5.19 2.29
CA ASN A 194 -7.48 -5.16 3.75
C ASN A 194 -6.09 -4.83 4.35
N SER A 195 -5.24 -4.13 3.61
CA SER A 195 -3.92 -3.70 4.10
C SER A 195 -3.72 -2.22 3.82
N ALA A 196 -2.97 -1.56 4.69
CA ALA A 196 -2.48 -0.20 4.44
C ALA A 196 -1.50 -0.14 3.26
N PHE A 197 -1.02 -1.31 2.77
CA PHE A 197 -0.12 -1.39 1.64
C PHE A 197 -0.78 -0.96 0.32
N ILE A 198 -0.14 -0.05 -0.38
CA ILE A 198 -0.55 0.44 -1.70
C ILE A 198 0.65 0.36 -2.64
N GLY A 199 0.43 -0.22 -3.82
CA GLY A 199 1.37 -0.17 -4.93
C GLY A 199 0.87 0.77 -6.01
N ALA A 200 1.77 1.42 -6.75
CA ALA A 200 1.43 2.08 -8.01
C ALA A 200 2.49 1.77 -9.06
N TYR A 201 2.11 1.75 -10.33
CA TYR A 201 3.02 1.54 -11.44
C TYR A 201 2.69 2.52 -12.55
N GLY A 202 3.67 2.86 -13.39
CA GLY A 202 3.42 3.74 -14.52
C GLY A 202 4.59 3.90 -15.46
N PHE A 203 4.33 4.67 -16.51
CA PHE A 203 5.32 5.13 -17.46
C PHE A 203 5.39 6.66 -17.41
N THR A 204 6.61 7.20 -17.37
CA THR A 204 6.86 8.64 -17.24
C THR A 204 7.79 9.11 -18.36
N PHE A 205 7.35 10.14 -19.07
CA PHE A 205 8.20 10.95 -19.93
C PHE A 205 8.62 12.23 -19.21
N GLU A 206 9.91 12.56 -19.23
CA GLU A 206 10.43 13.80 -18.66
C GLU A 206 11.30 14.55 -19.66
N HIS A 207 11.21 15.88 -19.62
CA HIS A 207 12.11 16.78 -20.31
C HIS A 207 12.73 17.74 -19.30
N LEU A 208 14.05 17.68 -19.16
CA LEU A 208 14.84 18.59 -18.35
C LEU A 208 15.59 19.54 -19.27
N PHE A 209 15.54 20.81 -18.94
CA PHE A 209 16.20 21.87 -19.68
C PHE A 209 17.05 22.72 -18.74
N ASN A 210 18.29 22.96 -19.15
CA ASN A 210 19.16 23.91 -18.52
C ASN A 210 19.82 24.80 -19.56
N GLN A 211 19.98 26.07 -19.22
CA GLN A 211 20.79 27.01 -19.97
C GLN A 211 21.87 27.58 -19.04
N GLN A 212 23.14 27.31 -19.32
CA GLN A 212 24.27 27.91 -18.59
C GLN A 212 25.03 28.89 -19.47
N ARG A 213 25.53 29.96 -18.84
CA ARG A 213 26.68 30.69 -19.37
C ARG A 213 27.94 29.91 -19.03
N VAL A 214 28.83 29.76 -20.00
CA VAL A 214 30.07 28.99 -19.82
C VAL A 214 31.11 29.86 -19.15
N ASP A 215 31.12 29.99 -17.83
CA ASP A 215 32.18 30.76 -17.17
C ASP A 215 33.51 29.97 -17.16
N GLY A 216 34.37 30.23 -18.16
CA GLY A 216 35.81 29.92 -18.14
C GLY A 216 36.22 28.43 -18.16
N LEU A 217 35.27 27.49 -18.23
CA LEU A 217 35.52 26.05 -18.13
C LEU A 217 35.98 25.38 -19.43
N THR A 218 35.98 26.10 -20.56
CA THR A 218 36.43 25.56 -21.85
C THR A 218 37.29 26.62 -22.53
N PRO A 219 38.58 26.37 -22.79
CA PRO A 219 39.52 27.39 -23.30
C PRO A 219 39.14 27.95 -24.68
N ASN A 220 38.17 27.34 -25.36
CA ASN A 220 37.69 27.72 -26.69
C ASN A 220 36.30 28.38 -26.68
N LEU A 221 35.69 28.58 -25.51
CA LEU A 221 34.37 29.20 -25.40
C LEU A 221 34.46 30.58 -24.75
N ASN A 222 33.79 31.56 -25.37
CA ASN A 222 33.75 32.91 -24.83
C ASN A 222 32.70 32.96 -23.71
N PRO A 223 33.12 33.10 -22.43
CA PRO A 223 32.21 33.06 -21.29
C PRO A 223 31.14 34.15 -21.30
N GLN A 224 31.39 35.25 -22.02
CA GLN A 224 30.49 36.40 -22.04
C GLN A 224 29.38 36.29 -23.08
N THR A 225 29.53 35.47 -24.12
CA THR A 225 28.60 35.45 -25.27
C THR A 225 27.95 34.10 -25.51
N GLU A 226 28.52 33.01 -24.99
CA GLU A 226 28.09 31.67 -25.35
C GLU A 226 27.22 31.04 -24.26
N ARG A 227 26.11 30.46 -24.71
CA ARG A 227 25.15 29.75 -23.87
C ARG A 227 25.12 28.30 -24.30
N LEU A 228 25.33 27.40 -23.34
CA LEU A 228 25.09 25.98 -23.51
C LEU A 228 23.66 25.67 -23.13
N ARG A 229 22.96 24.93 -23.99
CA ARG A 229 21.63 24.39 -23.75
C ARG A 229 21.75 22.89 -23.60
N THR A 230 21.30 22.37 -22.47
CA THR A 230 21.26 20.94 -22.20
C THR A 230 19.82 20.51 -22.09
N HIS A 231 19.43 19.59 -22.97
CA HIS A 231 18.14 18.92 -22.97
C HIS A 231 18.35 17.47 -22.55
N VAL A 232 17.58 17.01 -21.56
CA VAL A 232 17.53 15.60 -21.18
C VAL A 232 16.11 15.11 -21.33
N PHE A 233 15.91 14.15 -22.21
CA PHE A 233 14.64 13.46 -22.41
C PHE A 233 14.72 12.10 -21.73
N ARG A 234 13.74 11.75 -20.91
CA ARG A 234 13.67 10.44 -20.25
C ARG A 234 12.36 9.75 -20.51
N ALA A 235 12.42 8.44 -20.58
CA ALA A 235 11.28 7.54 -20.64
C ALA A 235 11.53 6.44 -19.63
N LEU A 236 10.67 6.36 -18.61
CA LEU A 236 10.90 5.60 -17.39
C LEU A 236 9.68 4.72 -17.12
N GLY A 237 9.91 3.44 -16.81
CA GLY A 237 8.97 2.65 -16.02
C GLY A 237 9.19 2.95 -14.54
N GLU A 238 8.12 3.18 -13.79
CA GLU A 238 8.17 3.53 -12.37
C GLU A 238 7.26 2.60 -11.56
N VAL A 239 7.72 2.22 -10.37
CA VAL A 239 6.95 1.51 -9.36
C VAL A 239 7.07 2.26 -8.04
N ARG A 240 5.93 2.47 -7.39
CA ARG A 240 5.81 3.07 -6.06
C ARG A 240 5.26 2.03 -5.11
N LEU A 241 5.92 1.83 -3.98
CA LEU A 241 5.49 0.87 -2.96
C LEU A 241 5.43 1.59 -1.63
N GLY A 242 4.36 1.40 -0.88
CA GLY A 242 4.21 2.18 0.34
C GLY A 242 3.01 1.80 1.18
N SER A 243 2.70 2.68 2.11
CA SER A 243 1.59 2.55 3.04
C SER A 243 0.76 3.82 3.02
N GLY A 244 -0.54 3.69 3.19
CA GLY A 244 -1.46 4.81 3.16
C GLY A 244 -2.80 4.55 3.82
N SER A 245 -3.61 5.59 3.81
CA SER A 245 -5.04 5.61 4.10
C SER A 245 -5.82 5.89 2.81
N ASP A 246 -7.13 6.07 2.92
CA ASP A 246 -8.00 6.38 1.78
C ASP A 246 -7.57 7.62 0.98
N LYS A 247 -7.03 8.63 1.66
CA LYS A 247 -6.73 9.94 1.06
C LYS A 247 -5.24 10.29 1.05
N LEU A 248 -4.37 9.50 1.67
CA LEU A 248 -2.94 9.78 1.78
C LEU A 248 -2.10 8.51 1.56
N PHE A 249 -1.10 8.58 0.70
CA PHE A 249 -0.22 7.48 0.33
C PHE A 249 1.24 7.91 0.43
N GLY A 250 1.98 7.36 1.40
CA GLY A 250 3.43 7.53 1.52
C GLY A 250 4.16 6.36 0.89
N TYR A 251 5.18 6.62 0.06
CA TYR A 251 5.79 5.58 -0.76
C TYR A 251 7.29 5.74 -0.97
N VAL A 252 7.94 4.65 -1.36
CA VAL A 252 9.25 4.64 -2.00
C VAL A 252 9.09 4.44 -3.50
N LEU A 253 9.91 5.13 -4.29
CA LEU A 253 9.96 5.06 -5.74
C LEU A 253 11.16 4.25 -6.18
N LEU A 254 10.92 3.33 -7.12
CA LEU A 254 11.94 2.70 -7.95
C LEU A 254 11.55 2.88 -9.42
N GLY A 255 12.46 3.40 -10.23
CA GLY A 255 12.25 3.47 -11.67
C GLY A 255 13.46 3.02 -12.47
N ALA A 256 13.21 2.68 -13.72
CA ALA A 256 14.23 2.30 -14.68
C ALA A 256 13.79 2.70 -16.09
N GLY A 257 14.73 3.13 -16.92
CA GLY A 257 14.44 3.47 -18.30
C GLY A 257 15.63 4.02 -19.05
N PHE A 258 15.35 4.83 -20.06
CA PHE A 258 16.37 5.42 -20.91
C PHE A 258 16.31 6.94 -20.87
N ALA A 259 17.49 7.56 -21.00
CA ALA A 259 17.67 8.99 -21.13
C ALA A 259 18.43 9.30 -22.43
N VAL A 260 17.98 10.33 -23.13
CA VAL A 260 18.69 10.95 -24.25
C VAL A 260 19.11 12.35 -23.80
N ILE A 261 20.40 12.63 -23.87
CA ILE A 261 21.00 13.90 -23.50
C ILE A 261 21.46 14.58 -24.78
N HIS A 262 20.95 15.78 -25.03
CA HIS A 262 21.34 16.61 -26.16
C HIS A 262 21.92 17.91 -25.62
N VAL A 263 23.15 18.22 -26.03
CA VAL A 263 23.87 19.44 -25.65
C VAL A 263 24.10 20.24 -26.92
N ALA A 264 23.63 21.49 -26.93
CA ALA A 264 23.80 22.41 -28.04
C ALA A 264 24.40 23.74 -27.57
N SER A 265 25.14 24.39 -28.48
CA SER A 265 25.67 25.74 -28.30
C SER A 265 24.95 26.69 -29.26
N ASP A 266 24.70 27.93 -28.82
CA ASP A 266 24.01 28.95 -29.62
C ASP A 266 24.83 29.45 -30.83
N LYS A 267 26.05 28.94 -31.05
CA LYS A 267 26.94 29.36 -32.14
C LYS A 267 26.77 28.47 -33.37
N SER A 268 26.65 29.08 -34.54
CA SER A 268 26.41 28.43 -35.85
C SER A 268 27.53 27.51 -36.36
N ASN A 269 28.67 27.40 -35.66
CA ASN A 269 29.74 26.47 -36.00
C ASN A 269 29.73 25.28 -35.02
N SER A 270 28.96 24.28 -35.44
CA SER A 270 28.47 23.03 -34.86
C SER A 270 29.43 22.04 -34.16
N SER A 271 30.61 22.44 -33.65
CA SER A 271 31.53 21.47 -33.03
C SER A 271 31.14 21.00 -31.61
N LEU A 272 30.06 21.56 -31.04
CA LEU A 272 29.61 21.28 -29.67
C LEU A 272 28.20 20.69 -29.61
N ASP A 273 27.59 20.42 -30.76
CA ASP A 273 26.38 19.64 -30.80
C ASP A 273 26.72 18.18 -30.52
N SER A 274 26.19 17.64 -29.43
CA SER A 274 26.44 16.27 -29.01
C SER A 274 25.17 15.65 -28.47
N THR A 275 24.91 14.43 -28.91
CA THR A 275 23.80 13.62 -28.42
C THR A 275 24.33 12.32 -27.83
N GLY A 276 23.94 12.04 -26.59
CA GLY A 276 24.28 10.84 -25.86
C GLY A 276 23.04 10.10 -25.38
N ALA A 277 23.19 8.81 -25.13
CA ALA A 277 22.18 7.99 -24.48
C ALA A 277 22.74 7.42 -23.18
N ALA A 278 21.86 7.29 -22.18
CA ALA A 278 22.17 6.70 -20.89
C ALA A 278 21.00 5.82 -20.43
N PHE A 279 21.32 4.79 -19.65
CA PHE A 279 20.32 4.13 -18.81
C PHE A 279 20.01 5.04 -17.62
N SER A 280 18.75 5.15 -17.20
CA SER A 280 18.33 6.03 -16.12
C SER A 280 17.60 5.25 -15.05
N ALA A 281 17.99 5.44 -13.79
CA ALA A 281 17.41 4.78 -12.62
C ALA A 281 17.12 5.79 -11.52
N PRO A 282 15.89 6.33 -11.44
CA PRO A 282 15.45 7.13 -10.31
C PRO A 282 15.12 6.27 -9.08
N ILE A 283 15.56 6.74 -7.92
CA ILE A 283 15.23 6.18 -6.61
C ILE A 283 14.79 7.33 -5.72
N GLY A 284 13.64 7.22 -5.09
CA GLY A 284 13.08 8.30 -4.29
C GLY A 284 12.09 7.83 -3.24
N ALA A 285 11.48 8.80 -2.60
CA ALA A 285 10.33 8.58 -1.73
C ALA A 285 9.42 9.80 -1.84
N GLY A 286 8.14 9.62 -1.57
CA GLY A 286 7.17 10.69 -1.73
C GLY A 286 5.92 10.50 -0.91
N ILE A 287 5.07 11.51 -1.01
CA ILE A 287 3.74 11.53 -0.43
C ILE A 287 2.75 12.02 -1.47
N GLN A 288 1.66 11.26 -1.62
CA GLN A 288 0.59 11.54 -2.55
C GLN A 288 -0.72 11.67 -1.77
N GLY A 289 -1.46 12.74 -2.00
CA GLY A 289 -2.75 13.01 -1.39
C GLY A 289 -3.85 13.13 -2.44
N MET A 290 -5.04 12.66 -2.13
CA MET A 290 -6.22 12.83 -3.00
C MET A 290 -6.91 14.17 -2.69
N LEU A 291 -7.15 14.95 -3.74
CA LEU A 291 -7.90 16.20 -3.70
C LEU A 291 -9.30 15.94 -4.26
N GLY A 292 -10.25 15.68 -3.35
CA GLY A 292 -11.58 15.19 -3.72
C GLY A 292 -11.52 13.73 -4.19
N ASP A 293 -12.27 13.41 -5.24
CA ASP A 293 -12.43 12.02 -5.71
C ASP A 293 -11.73 11.74 -7.04
N HIS A 294 -11.30 12.79 -7.73
CA HIS A 294 -10.73 12.71 -9.07
C HIS A 294 -9.30 13.24 -9.19
N PHE A 295 -8.82 14.04 -8.24
CA PHE A 295 -7.51 14.67 -8.36
C PHE A 295 -6.55 14.15 -7.31
N LEU A 296 -5.27 14.18 -7.65
CA LEU A 296 -4.17 13.88 -6.74
C LEU A 296 -3.11 14.97 -6.80
N LEU A 297 -2.49 15.20 -5.66
CA LEU A 297 -1.32 16.05 -5.49
C LEU A 297 -0.20 15.20 -4.88
N ASP A 298 0.99 15.27 -5.46
CA ASP A 298 2.13 14.46 -5.02
C ASP A 298 3.40 15.30 -4.93
N PHE A 299 4.23 14.99 -3.93
CA PHE A 299 5.57 15.55 -3.75
C PHE A 299 6.59 14.41 -3.56
N GLU A 300 7.60 14.39 -4.42
CA GLU A 300 8.55 13.27 -4.54
C GLU A 300 10.00 13.76 -4.70
N PRO A 301 10.78 13.87 -3.60
CA PRO A 301 12.22 13.99 -3.67
C PRO A 301 12.87 12.68 -4.14
N ARG A 302 13.86 12.77 -5.02
CA ARG A 302 14.55 11.59 -5.56
C ARG A 302 15.96 11.89 -6.03
N VAL A 303 16.72 10.81 -6.20
CA VAL A 303 18.02 10.79 -6.86
C VAL A 303 17.90 9.99 -8.15
N THR A 304 18.29 10.58 -9.26
CA THR A 304 18.39 9.91 -10.55
C THR A 304 19.84 9.54 -10.83
N LEU A 305 20.07 8.27 -11.16
CA LEU A 305 21.36 7.77 -11.65
C LEU A 305 21.29 7.58 -13.17
N ASP A 306 22.03 8.39 -13.92
CA ASP A 306 22.17 8.25 -15.37
C ASP A 306 23.51 7.57 -15.68
N ILE A 307 23.46 6.36 -16.23
CA ILE A 307 24.60 5.49 -16.53
C ILE A 307 24.81 5.45 -18.04
N GLY A 308 25.88 6.09 -18.52
CA GLY A 308 26.22 6.16 -19.94
C GLY A 308 27.67 5.74 -20.22
N ARG A 309 28.10 5.88 -21.47
CA ARG A 309 29.48 5.56 -21.89
C ARG A 309 30.55 6.38 -21.15
N GLY A 310 30.20 7.57 -20.67
CA GLY A 310 31.10 8.46 -19.91
C GLY A 310 31.13 8.22 -18.39
N GLY A 311 30.43 7.19 -17.90
CA GLY A 311 30.33 6.87 -16.48
C GLY A 311 28.93 7.13 -15.90
N VAL A 312 28.88 7.32 -14.58
CA VAL A 312 27.64 7.53 -13.81
C VAL A 312 27.51 9.00 -13.44
N ALA A 313 26.39 9.61 -13.81
CA ALA A 313 25.95 10.91 -13.34
C ALA A 313 24.83 10.71 -12.31
N ALA A 314 24.91 11.43 -11.18
CA ALA A 314 23.87 11.43 -10.17
C ALA A 314 23.27 12.83 -10.07
N MET A 315 21.95 12.91 -9.99
CA MET A 315 21.21 14.16 -9.93
C MET A 315 20.13 14.06 -8.87
N PHE A 316 20.09 15.04 -7.97
CA PHE A 316 18.98 15.21 -7.04
C PHE A 316 17.90 16.06 -7.70
N ASP A 317 16.65 15.64 -7.60
CA ASP A 317 15.51 16.42 -8.06
C ASP A 317 14.29 16.23 -7.16
N ALA A 318 13.37 17.20 -7.20
CA ALA A 318 12.08 17.12 -6.52
C ALA A 318 10.95 17.31 -7.53
N ARG A 319 9.97 16.41 -7.46
CA ARG A 319 8.78 16.38 -8.32
C ARG A 319 7.57 16.91 -7.55
N LEU A 320 6.80 17.78 -8.19
CA LEU A 320 5.44 18.10 -7.76
C LEU A 320 4.52 17.61 -8.88
N THR A 321 3.61 16.70 -8.56
CA THR A 321 2.73 16.07 -9.54
C THR A 321 1.29 16.44 -9.27
N LEU A 322 0.57 16.84 -10.31
CA LEU A 322 -0.88 16.93 -10.31
C LEU A 322 -1.42 15.82 -11.20
N GLY A 323 -2.39 15.08 -10.70
CA GLY A 323 -2.97 13.98 -11.46
C GLY A 323 -4.49 13.99 -11.45
N ALA A 324 -5.05 13.37 -12.48
CA ALA A 324 -6.47 13.14 -12.63
C ALA A 324 -6.73 11.63 -12.79
N LYS A 325 -7.74 11.14 -12.07
CA LYS A 325 -8.26 9.78 -12.12
C LYS A 325 -9.29 9.66 -13.24
N PHE A 326 -9.23 8.58 -14.01
CA PHE A 326 -10.17 8.22 -15.08
C PHE A 326 -10.82 6.87 -14.81
#